data_AF-A0A1M7DUD2-F1
#
_entry.id   AF-A0A1M7DUD2-F1
#
_cell.length_a   1.000
_cell.length_b   1.000
_cell.length_c   1.000
_cell.angle_alpha   90.00
_cell.angle_beta   90.00
_cell.angle_gamma   90.00
#
_symmetry.space_group_name_H-M   'P 1'
#
loop_
_entity.id
_entity.type
_entity.pdbx_description
1 polymer ?
#
loop_
_entity_poly.entity_id
_entity_poly.type
_entity_poly.pdbx_seq_one_letter_code
_entity_poly.pdbx_strand_id
1 'polypeptide(L)'
;MVKLVLLHKAESIYEDELDTSYDFPRRYLNAMKEGVGDWVVYYEPVKAGPRGYFAVAKIVDVIPKPGAEGRYLALIEPGSYLPFDRNVPRLLNG
;
A
#
# COMPACT_ATOMS: atom_id res chain seq x y z
N MET A 1 7.99 -6.81 11.37
CA MET A 1 8.11 -7.86 10.33
C MET A 1 7.24 -7.42 9.16
N VAL A 2 7.55 -7.74 7.89
CA VAL A 2 6.67 -7.34 6.78
C VAL A 2 5.39 -8.19 6.82
N LYS A 3 4.21 -7.56 6.87
CA LYS A 3 2.93 -8.28 7.00
C LYS A 3 2.03 -8.23 5.77
N LEU A 4 2.17 -7.20 4.92
CA LEU A 4 1.23 -6.95 3.83
C LEU A 4 1.96 -6.55 2.54
N VAL A 5 1.34 -6.90 1.42
CA VAL A 5 1.68 -6.38 0.09
C VAL A 5 0.50 -5.55 -0.40
N LEU A 6 0.71 -4.25 -0.57
CA LEU A 6 -0.32 -3.30 -1.01
C LEU A 6 -0.24 -3.12 -2.52
N LEU A 7 -1.37 -3.32 -3.20
CA LEU A 7 -1.46 -3.07 -4.63
C LEU A 7 -1.58 -1.57 -4.89
N HIS A 8 -0.65 -1.02 -5.68
CA HIS A 8 -0.73 0.34 -6.19
C HIS A 8 -0.98 0.30 -7.70
N LYS A 9 -1.92 1.11 -8.18
CA LYS A 9 -2.19 1.29 -9.60
C LYS A 9 -1.90 2.75 -9.95
N ALA A 10 -0.91 2.99 -10.82
CA ALA A 10 -0.47 4.34 -11.18
C ALA A 10 -1.58 5.20 -11.82
N GLU A 11 -2.57 4.57 -12.47
CA GLU A 11 -3.73 5.24 -13.08
C GLU A 11 -4.99 5.24 -12.19
N SER A 12 -4.86 4.86 -10.92
CA SER A 12 -6.01 4.94 -10.01
C SER A 12 -6.23 6.41 -9.68
N ILE A 13 -7.41 6.92 -10.02
CA ILE A 13 -7.99 8.21 -9.62
C ILE A 13 -8.09 8.43 -8.09
N TYR A 14 -7.52 7.55 -7.28
CA TYR A 14 -7.40 7.72 -5.84
C TYR A 14 -6.11 8.49 -5.56
N GLU A 15 -6.25 9.62 -4.88
CA GLU A 15 -5.19 10.45 -4.29
C GLU A 15 -4.42 9.67 -3.19
N ASP A 16 -3.98 8.44 -3.48
CA ASP A 16 -3.08 7.72 -2.60
C ASP A 16 -1.70 8.36 -2.74
N GLU A 17 -1.50 9.42 -1.97
CA GLU A 17 -0.17 9.87 -1.55
C GLU A 17 0.46 8.72 -0.76
N LEU A 18 1.30 7.93 -1.44
CA LEU A 18 1.93 6.71 -0.90
C LEU A 18 2.73 6.94 0.40
N ASP A 19 3.09 8.19 0.67
CA ASP A 19 3.78 8.67 1.86
C ASP A 19 2.84 9.12 2.98
N THR A 20 1.53 9.28 2.73
CA THR A 20 0.55 9.72 3.74
C THR A 20 -0.54 8.70 4.02
N SER A 21 -1.16 8.08 3.01
CA SER A 21 -2.22 7.09 3.24
C SER A 21 -2.48 6.12 2.08
N TYR A 22 -3.16 5.02 2.39
CA TYR A 22 -3.61 4.01 1.42
C TYR A 22 -5.10 3.72 1.57
N ASP A 23 -5.89 3.96 0.53
CA ASP A 23 -7.33 3.72 0.52
C ASP A 23 -7.72 2.28 0.13
N PHE A 24 -8.51 1.61 0.96
CA PHE A 24 -8.96 0.25 0.73
C PHE A 24 -10.42 -0.03 1.17
N PRO A 25 -11.09 -1.03 0.56
CA PRO A 25 -12.46 -1.42 0.93
C PRO A 25 -12.52 -2.28 2.20
N ARG A 26 -13.66 -2.23 2.91
CA ARG A 26 -13.93 -2.95 4.18
C ARG A 26 -13.48 -4.41 4.24
N ARG A 27 -13.52 -5.14 3.12
CA ARG A 27 -13.13 -6.57 3.07
C ARG A 27 -11.70 -6.84 3.57
N TYR A 28 -10.81 -5.84 3.55
CA TYR A 28 -9.43 -5.98 4.01
C TYR A 28 -9.19 -5.40 5.41
N LEU A 29 -10.23 -4.90 6.10
CA LEU A 29 -10.08 -4.18 7.36
C LEU A 29 -9.33 -4.97 8.43
N ASN A 30 -9.62 -6.26 8.60
CA ASN A 30 -8.95 -7.08 9.61
C ASN A 30 -7.46 -7.24 9.29
N ALA A 31 -7.13 -7.57 8.03
CA ALA A 31 -5.73 -7.71 7.59
C ALA A 31 -4.95 -6.39 7.74
N MET A 32 -5.56 -5.26 7.38
CA MET A 32 -4.93 -3.95 7.52
C MET A 32 -4.72 -3.57 8.99
N LYS A 33 -5.68 -3.86 9.88
CA LYS A 33 -5.53 -3.67 11.33
C LYS A 33 -4.40 -4.51 11.92
N GLU A 34 -4.23 -5.74 11.46
CA GLU A 34 -3.11 -6.60 11.88
C GLU A 34 -1.75 -6.09 11.40
N GLY A 35 -1.72 -5.29 10.32
CA GLY A 35 -0.54 -4.64 9.78
C GLY A 35 -0.14 -3.33 10.47
N VAL A 36 -0.96 -2.79 11.38
CA VAL A 36 -0.62 -1.57 12.12
C VAL A 36 0.64 -1.79 12.97
N GLY A 37 1.58 -0.86 12.87
CA GLY A 37 2.89 -0.94 13.53
C GLY A 37 3.94 -1.74 12.75
N ASP A 38 3.58 -2.35 11.62
CA ASP A 38 4.48 -3.15 10.79
C ASP A 38 4.73 -2.55 9.41
N TRP A 39 5.79 -3.04 8.77
CA TRP A 39 6.17 -2.67 7.42
C TRP A 39 5.29 -3.37 6.39
N VAL A 40 5.04 -2.67 5.28
CA VAL A 40 4.33 -3.18 4.11
C VAL A 40 5.18 -2.96 2.86
N VAL A 41 4.92 -3.75 1.81
CA VAL A 41 5.57 -3.60 0.51
C VAL A 41 4.55 -3.10 -0.50
N TYR A 42 4.89 -2.09 -1.28
CA TYR A 42 4.09 -1.67 -2.43
C TYR A 42 4.41 -2.49 -3.67
N TYR A 43 3.35 -2.90 -4.36
CA TYR A 43 3.41 -3.72 -5.55
C TYR A 43 2.53 -3.13 -6.67
N GLU A 44 3.12 -2.93 -7.84
CA GLU A 44 2.45 -2.55 -9.07
C GLU A 44 2.33 -3.77 -10.00
N PRO A 45 1.10 -4.27 -10.26
CA PRO A 45 0.91 -5.40 -11.16
C PRO A 45 1.13 -5.01 -12.63
N VAL A 46 1.51 -5.99 -13.46
CA VAL A 46 1.76 -5.80 -14.91
C VAL A 46 0.62 -5.10 -15.65
N LYS A 47 -0.64 -5.33 -15.25
CA LYS A 47 -1.83 -4.67 -15.83
C LYS A 47 -1.96 -3.18 -15.43
N ALA A 48 -1.16 -2.72 -14.47
CA ALA A 48 -1.16 -1.37 -13.90
C ALA A 48 0.17 -0.64 -14.08
N GLY A 49 1.24 -1.36 -14.46
CA GLY A 49 2.55 -0.79 -14.79
C GLY A 49 3.69 -1.82 -14.69
N PRO A 50 4.92 -1.44 -15.06
CA PRO A 50 6.04 -2.36 -15.17
C PRO A 50 6.82 -2.57 -13.85
N ARG A 51 6.51 -1.84 -12.77
CA ARG A 51 7.42 -1.75 -11.62
C ARG A 51 7.53 -3.03 -10.79
N GLY A 52 6.49 -3.85 -10.67
CA GLY A 52 6.53 -4.94 -9.69
C GLY A 52 6.59 -4.38 -8.26
N TYR A 53 7.44 -4.93 -7.38
CA TYR A 53 7.62 -4.40 -6.02
C TYR A 53 8.61 -3.24 -6.04
N PHE A 54 8.26 -2.11 -5.42
CA PHE A 54 9.01 -0.87 -5.65
C PHE A 54 9.27 0.00 -4.42
N ALA A 55 8.59 -0.24 -3.30
CA ALA A 55 8.77 0.55 -2.09
C ALA A 55 8.29 -0.20 -0.86
N VAL A 56 8.67 0.30 0.31
CA VAL A 56 8.08 -0.06 1.61
C VAL A 56 7.60 1.17 2.34
N ALA A 57 6.68 0.98 3.28
CA ALA A 57 6.27 1.97 4.26
C ALA A 57 5.79 1.28 5.53
N LYS A 58 5.57 2.03 6.61
CA LYS A 58 5.02 1.50 7.85
C LYS A 58 3.64 2.08 8.11
N ILE A 59 2.68 1.23 8.48
CA ILE A 59 1.33 1.68 8.82
C ILE A 59 1.32 2.14 10.28
N VAL A 60 0.85 3.36 10.54
CA VAL A 60 0.69 3.90 11.90
C VAL A 60 -0.72 3.74 12.45
N ASP A 61 -1.75 3.79 11.59
CA ASP A 61 -3.15 3.65 12.01
C ASP A 61 -4.06 3.26 10.84
N VAL A 62 -5.30 2.86 11.14
CA VAL A 62 -6.37 2.59 10.17
C VAL A 62 -7.66 3.28 10.60
N ILE A 63 -8.14 4.23 9.78
CA ILE A 63 -9.34 5.02 10.05
C ILE A 63 -10.42 4.83 8.98
N PRO A 64 -11.71 5.04 9.28
CA PRO A 64 -12.75 5.16 8.25
C PRO A 64 -12.46 6.34 7.31
N LYS A 65 -12.74 6.19 6.01
CA LYS A 65 -12.56 7.29 5.05
C LYS A 65 -13.73 8.30 5.19
N PRO A 66 -13.46 9.58 5.48
CA PRO A 66 -14.52 10.59 5.54
C PRO A 66 -15.29 10.68 4.22
N GLY A 67 -16.62 10.69 4.30
CA GLY A 67 -17.50 10.80 3.12
C GLY A 67 -17.59 9.55 2.23
N ALA A 68 -16.98 8.42 2.60
CA ALA A 68 -17.04 7.18 1.82
C ALA A 68 -17.32 5.97 2.73
N GLU A 69 -18.59 5.64 2.91
CA GLU A 69 -19.01 4.50 3.73
C GLU A 69 -18.41 3.18 3.21
N GLY A 70 -17.92 2.34 4.13
CA GLY A 70 -17.30 1.07 3.80
C GLY A 70 -15.90 1.17 3.20
N ARG A 71 -15.31 2.38 3.13
CA ARG A 71 -13.90 2.61 2.80
C ARG A 71 -13.10 3.05 4.02
N TYR A 72 -11.81 2.74 3.99
CA TYR A 72 -10.88 2.98 5.09
C TYR A 72 -9.56 3.49 4.52
N LEU A 73 -8.84 4.25 5.33
CA LEU A 73 -7.49 4.73 5.05
C LEU A 73 -6.53 4.05 6.03
N ALA A 74 -5.47 3.44 5.51
CA ALA A 74 -4.30 3.11 6.31
C ALA A 74 -3.36 4.31 6.27
N LEU A 75 -3.10 4.91 7.43
CA LEU A 75 -2.21 6.05 7.55
C LEU A 75 -0.77 5.56 7.58
N ILE A 76 0.10 6.23 6.84
CA ILE A 76 1.53 5.91 6.75
C ILE A 76 2.30 6.71 7.80
N GLU A 77 3.22 6.05 8.49
CA GLU A 77 4.12 6.70 9.45
C GLU A 77 5.00 7.73 8.70
N PRO A 78 4.96 9.02 9.07
CA PRO A 78 5.71 10.06 8.38
C PRO A 78 7.21 9.74 8.29
N GLY A 79 7.78 9.85 7.09
CA GLY A 79 9.20 9.55 6.84
C GLY A 79 9.53 8.05 6.75
N SER A 80 8.54 7.15 6.87
CA SER A 80 8.77 5.70 6.70
C SER A 80 8.75 5.24 5.24
N TYR A 81 8.16 6.02 4.33
CA TYR A 81 8.14 5.66 2.91
C TYR A 81 9.56 5.61 2.35
N LEU A 82 9.94 4.46 1.81
CA LEU A 82 11.26 4.22 1.25
C LEU A 82 11.11 3.49 -0.10
N PRO A 83 11.40 4.15 -1.23
CA PRO A 83 11.51 3.47 -2.51
C PRO A 83 12.73 2.56 -2.53
N PHE A 84 12.64 1.46 -3.28
CA PHE A 84 13.79 0.59 -3.50
C PHE A 84 14.77 1.20 -4.49
N ASP A 85 16.07 0.98 -4.28
CA ASP A 85 17.11 1.35 -5.25
C ASP A 85 16.87 0.69 -6.62
N ARG A 86 16.31 -0.53 -6.59
CA ARG A 86 15.90 -1.28 -7.78
C ARG A 86 14.57 -1.98 -7.52
N ASN A 87 13.63 -1.71 -8.43
CA ASN A 87 12.36 -2.43 -8.49
C ASN A 87 12.58 -3.95 -8.65
N VAL A 88 11.81 -4.75 -7.90
CA VAL A 88 11.85 -6.21 -7.95
C VAL A 88 10.69 -6.70 -8.81
N PRO A 89 10.94 -7.43 -9.90
CA PRO A 89 9.87 -7.92 -10.76
C PRO A 89 9.02 -8.97 -10.04
N ARG A 90 7.73 -9.07 -10.40
CA ARG A 90 6.82 -10.11 -9.89
C ARG A 90 7.31 -11.51 -10.21
N LEU A 91 7.85 -11.69 -11.41
CA LEU A 91 8.30 -12.97 -11.96
C LEU A 91 9.72 -12.81 -12.51
N LEU A 92 10.56 -13.80 -12.26
CA LEU A 92 11.87 -13.93 -12.88
C LEU A 92 11.78 -15.13 -13.83
N ASN A 93 12.01 -14.89 -15.12
CA ASN A 93 12.02 -15.90 -16.19
C ASN A 93 10.67 -16.51 -16.63
N GLY A 94 9.55 -15.87 -16.31
CA GLY A 94 8.21 -16.26 -16.79
C GLY A 94 7.57 -17.34 -15.93
#